data_AF-A0A248TDD2-F1
#
_entry.id   AF-A0A248TDD2-F1
#
_cell.length_a   1.000
_cell.length_b   1.000
_cell.length_c   1.000
_cell.angle_alpha   90.00
_cell.angle_beta   90.00
_cell.angle_gamma   90.00
#
_symmetry.space_group_name_H-M   'P 1'
#
loop_
_entity.id
_entity.type
_entity.pdbx_description
1 polymer ?
#
loop_
_entity_poly.entity_id
_entity_poly.type
_entity_poly.pdbx_seq_one_letter_code
_entity_poly.pdbx_strand_id
1 'polypeptide(L)'
;MTRQERNRKQHFNLDKLLILLITLMITAITSLYFYSRSIIVIEAPKTDYGEKIVVQLPSGQKVFTYEKLVVKKDGKLIYQGEHQTIALTGGKIKYEDWD
;
A
#
# COMPACT_ATOMS: atom_id res chain seq x y z
N MET A 1 3.54 -73.36 -28.06
CA MET A 1 3.52 -72.00 -27.48
C MET A 1 2.61 -72.01 -26.26
N THR A 2 3.16 -71.72 -25.07
CA THR A 2 2.48 -71.82 -23.77
C THR A 2 1.91 -70.45 -23.35
N ARG A 3 0.68 -70.45 -22.81
CA ARG A 3 -0.13 -69.28 -22.40
C ARG A 3 0.46 -68.38 -21.29
N GLN A 4 1.71 -68.61 -20.88
CA GLN A 4 2.33 -67.95 -19.71
C GLN A 4 2.87 -66.53 -19.99
N GLU A 5 3.02 -66.11 -21.25
CA GLU A 5 3.64 -64.80 -21.57
C GLU A 5 2.66 -63.63 -21.73
N ARG A 6 1.38 -63.78 -21.37
CA ARG A 6 0.37 -62.70 -21.53
C ARG A 6 0.11 -61.92 -20.25
N ASN A 7 1.07 -61.85 -19.35
CA ASN A 7 0.94 -61.04 -18.14
C ASN A 7 2.25 -60.34 -17.78
N ARG A 8 2.88 -59.72 -18.78
CA ARG A 8 3.84 -58.65 -18.52
C ARG A 8 3.02 -57.46 -18.02
N LYS A 9 2.80 -57.42 -16.69
CA LYS A 9 2.16 -56.31 -16.00
C LYS A 9 2.82 -55.04 -16.51
N GLN A 10 2.07 -54.29 -17.30
CA GLN A 10 2.44 -52.96 -17.69
C GLN A 10 2.33 -52.16 -16.40
N HIS A 11 3.44 -52.11 -15.65
CA HIS A 11 3.57 -51.25 -14.47
C HIS A 11 3.50 -49.82 -15.00
N PHE A 12 2.27 -49.38 -15.24
CA PHE A 12 1.97 -48.01 -15.57
C PHE A 12 2.57 -47.19 -14.43
N ASN A 13 3.33 -46.15 -14.77
CA ASN A 13 4.07 -45.35 -13.79
C ASN A 13 3.08 -44.47 -12.99
N LEU A 14 2.10 -45.08 -12.31
CA LEU A 14 1.06 -44.42 -11.53
C LEU A 14 1.69 -43.55 -10.45
N ASP A 15 2.80 -43.99 -9.85
CA ASP A 15 3.54 -43.20 -8.87
C ASP A 15 4.14 -41.94 -9.49
N LYS A 16 4.68 -42.02 -10.72
CA LYS A 16 5.19 -40.84 -11.44
C LYS A 16 4.06 -39.91 -11.87
N LEU A 17 2.91 -40.46 -12.23
CA LEU A 17 1.70 -39.70 -12.56
C LEU A 17 1.17 -38.96 -11.32
N LEU A 18 1.14 -39.63 -10.16
CA LEU A 18 0.74 -39.05 -8.88
C LEU A 18 1.68 -37.92 -8.45
N ILE A 19 2.99 -38.15 -8.54
CA ILE A 19 4.00 -37.13 -8.24
C ILE A 19 3.83 -35.92 -9.19
N LEU A 20 3.63 -36.15 -10.49
CA LEU A 20 3.38 -35.08 -11.45
C LEU A 20 2.14 -34.26 -11.07
N LEU A 21 1.05 -34.92 -10.71
CA LEU A 21 -0.22 -34.28 -10.35
C LEU A 21 -0.10 -33.43 -9.08
N ILE A 22 0.58 -33.95 -8.06
CA ILE A 22 0.86 -33.22 -6.81
C ILE A 22 1.74 -32.00 -7.11
N THR A 23 2.78 -32.17 -7.92
CA THR A 23 3.69 -31.06 -8.27
C THR A 23 2.94 -29.95 -9.02
N LEU A 24 2.09 -30.33 -9.98
CA LEU A 24 1.24 -29.40 -10.74
C LEU A 24 0.32 -28.60 -9.80
N MET A 25 -0.33 -29.28 -8.86
CA MET A 25 -1.23 -28.66 -7.89
C MET A 25 -0.49 -27.66 -6.99
N ILE A 26 0.70 -28.02 -6.49
CA ILE A 26 1.53 -27.12 -5.67
C ILE A 26 1.95 -25.88 -6.48
N THR A 27 2.37 -26.05 -7.74
CA THR A 27 2.73 -24.93 -8.61
C THR A 27 1.54 -24.01 -8.93
N ALA A 28 0.34 -24.56 -9.10
CA ALA A 28 -0.87 -23.77 -9.34
C ALA A 28 -1.26 -22.94 -8.10
N ILE A 29 -1.19 -23.52 -6.91
CA ILE A 29 -1.50 -22.82 -5.66
C ILE A 29 -0.49 -21.71 -5.38
N THR A 30 0.81 -22.01 -5.54
CA THR A 30 1.88 -21.03 -5.29
C THR A 30 1.83 -19.87 -6.29
N SER A 31 1.63 -20.12 -7.58
CA SER A 31 1.46 -19.05 -8.58
C SER A 31 0.24 -18.17 -8.30
N LEU A 32 -0.90 -18.76 -7.93
CA LEU A 32 -2.10 -18.00 -7.55
C LEU A 32 -1.89 -17.16 -6.28
N TYR A 33 -1.16 -17.68 -5.30
CA TYR A 33 -0.81 -16.95 -4.08
C TYR A 33 0.07 -15.72 -4.36
N PHE A 34 1.11 -15.89 -5.18
CA PHE A 34 1.97 -14.77 -5.58
C PHE A 34 1.21 -13.74 -6.42
N TYR A 35 0.39 -14.19 -7.37
CA TYR A 35 -0.42 -13.33 -8.23
C TYR A 35 -1.44 -12.51 -7.42
N SER A 36 -2.16 -13.15 -6.50
CA SER A 36 -3.12 -12.46 -5.63
C SER A 36 -2.44 -11.42 -4.73
N ARG A 37 -1.27 -11.73 -4.17
CA ARG A 37 -0.49 -10.72 -3.42
C ARG A 37 -0.01 -9.56 -4.27
N SER A 38 0.38 -9.79 -5.54
CA SER A 38 0.84 -8.70 -6.40
C SER A 38 -0.26 -7.72 -6.82
N ILE A 39 -1.51 -8.16 -6.83
CA ILE A 39 -2.65 -7.34 -7.26
C ILE A 39 -3.20 -6.47 -6.13
N ILE A 40 -3.01 -6.90 -4.88
CA ILE A 40 -3.43 -6.11 -3.71
C ILE A 40 -2.33 -5.07 -3.44
N VAL A 41 -2.23 -4.09 -4.34
CA VAL A 41 -1.57 -2.83 -4.04
C VAL A 41 -2.52 -2.09 -3.11
N ILE A 42 -2.26 -2.18 -1.81
CA ILE A 42 -2.88 -1.28 -0.83
C ILE A 42 -2.29 0.09 -1.14
N GLU A 43 -2.87 0.80 -2.11
CA GLU A 43 -2.62 2.22 -2.27
C GLU A 43 -3.12 2.86 -0.98
N ALA A 44 -2.19 3.15 -0.07
CA ALA A 44 -2.50 3.98 1.07
C ALA A 44 -3.19 5.23 0.52
N PRO A 45 -4.36 5.63 1.03
CA PRO A 45 -5.05 6.80 0.53
C PRO A 45 -4.04 7.95 0.57
N LYS A 46 -3.69 8.47 -0.61
CA LYS A 46 -2.79 9.63 -0.68
C LYS A 46 -3.53 10.77 -0.01
N THR A 47 -3.21 11.03 1.25
CA THR A 47 -3.79 12.14 1.99
C THR A 47 -3.31 13.42 1.33
N ASP A 48 -4.16 14.02 0.51
CA ASP A 48 -3.89 15.29 -0.12
C ASP A 48 -4.03 16.40 0.93
N TYR A 49 -2.91 16.89 1.44
CA TYR A 49 -2.84 17.96 2.43
C TYR A 49 -3.02 19.37 1.84
N GLY A 50 -3.18 19.49 0.52
CA GLY A 50 -3.26 20.78 -0.20
C GLY A 50 -1.88 21.39 -0.46
N GLU A 51 -1.87 22.67 -0.85
CA GLU A 51 -0.63 23.37 -1.20
C GLU A 51 0.27 23.62 0.01
N LYS A 52 1.58 23.66 -0.24
CA LYS A 52 2.59 24.08 0.72
C LYS A 52 2.45 25.59 1.00
N ILE A 53 2.37 25.95 2.27
CA ILE A 53 2.25 27.33 2.72
C ILE A 53 3.22 27.66 3.83
N VAL A 54 3.54 28.94 3.95
CA VAL A 54 4.32 29.51 5.05
C VAL A 54 3.45 30.49 5.82
N VAL A 55 3.18 30.19 7.08
CA VAL A 55 2.48 31.11 7.98
C VAL A 55 3.50 31.96 8.72
N GLN A 56 3.48 33.27 8.46
CA GLN A 56 4.32 34.24 9.13
C GLN A 56 3.60 34.79 10.35
N LEU A 57 4.08 34.45 11.55
CA LEU A 57 3.52 34.90 12.81
C LEU A 57 3.91 36.36 13.10
N PRO A 58 3.10 37.11 13.88
CA PRO A 58 3.44 38.47 14.31
C PRO A 58 4.76 38.56 15.09
N SER A 59 5.18 37.46 15.72
CA SER A 59 6.45 37.33 16.43
C SER A 59 7.67 37.25 15.50
N GLY A 60 7.48 37.22 14.17
CA GLY A 60 8.54 37.01 13.18
C GLY A 60 8.90 35.55 12.94
N GLN A 61 8.31 34.61 13.70
CA GLN A 61 8.48 33.18 13.47
C GLN A 61 7.73 32.73 12.21
N LYS A 62 8.30 31.77 11.49
CA LYS A 62 7.71 31.18 10.28
C LYS A 62 7.34 29.73 10.55
N VAL A 63 6.12 29.36 10.18
CA VAL A 63 5.60 27.99 10.29
C VAL A 63 5.35 27.44 8.89
N PHE A 64 6.07 26.38 8.55
CA PHE A 64 5.93 25.67 7.28
C PHE A 64 4.89 24.57 7.45
N THR A 65 3.83 24.62 6.66
CA THR A 65 2.69 23.71 6.80
C THR A 65 1.94 23.59 5.48
N TYR A 66 0.85 22.82 5.49
CA TYR A 66 -0.03 22.64 4.35
C TYR A 66 -1.36 23.34 4.57
N GLU A 67 -1.97 23.79 3.48
CA GLU A 67 -3.19 24.58 3.50
C GLU A 67 -4.33 23.90 4.27
N LYS A 68 -4.58 22.60 4.04
CA LYS A 68 -5.70 21.91 4.69
C LYS A 68 -5.47 21.65 6.19
N LEU A 69 -4.24 21.80 6.66
CA LEU A 69 -3.92 21.74 8.09
C LEU A 69 -4.12 23.09 8.78
N VAL A 70 -4.40 24.17 8.04
CA VAL A 70 -4.65 25.50 8.60
C VAL A 70 -6.12 25.86 8.45
N VAL A 71 -6.83 25.96 9.57
CA VAL A 71 -8.26 26.24 9.62
C VAL A 71 -8.50 27.59 10.29
N LYS A 72 -9.41 28.38 9.73
CA LYS A 72 -9.89 29.62 10.37
C LYS A 72 -11.13 29.31 11.19
N LYS A 73 -10.99 29.36 12.52
CA LYS A 73 -12.09 29.15 13.47
C LYS A 73 -12.25 30.40 14.34
N ASP A 74 -13.45 30.94 14.42
CA ASP A 74 -13.77 32.12 15.26
C ASP A 74 -12.87 33.34 14.98
N GLY A 75 -12.53 33.55 13.71
CA GLY A 75 -11.62 34.63 13.29
C GLY A 75 -10.13 34.39 13.60
N LYS A 76 -9.80 33.27 14.25
CA LYS A 76 -8.43 32.87 14.60
C LYS A 76 -7.91 31.83 13.61
N LEU A 77 -6.65 31.97 13.22
CA LEU A 77 -5.92 30.96 12.44
C LEU A 77 -5.39 29.90 13.39
N ILE A 78 -5.65 28.64 13.07
CA ILE A 78 -5.28 27.48 13.89
C ILE A 78 -4.69 26.42 12.95
N TYR A 79 -3.52 25.90 13.31
CA TYR A 79 -2.98 24.69 12.71
C TYR A 79 -3.56 23.47 13.43
N GLN A 80 -4.10 22.53 12.67
CA GLN A 80 -4.68 21.28 13.14
C GLN A 80 -3.93 20.12 12.50
N GLY A 81 -2.88 19.67 13.17
CA GLY A 81 -2.20 18.41 12.84
C GLY A 81 -2.93 17.20 13.42
N GLU A 82 -2.46 16.01 13.07
CA GLU A 82 -3.02 14.74 13.52
C GLU A 82 -2.96 14.55 15.05
N HIS A 83 -1.92 15.08 15.70
CA HIS A 83 -1.69 14.92 17.14
C HIS A 83 -1.71 16.23 17.93
N GLN A 84 -1.60 17.37 17.25
CA GLN A 84 -1.42 18.66 17.92
C GLN A 84 -2.16 19.78 17.19
N THR A 85 -2.77 20.66 17.98
CA THR A 85 -3.40 21.89 17.51
C THR A 85 -2.58 23.08 18.00
N ILE A 86 -2.17 23.97 17.09
CA ILE A 86 -1.34 25.13 17.40
C ILE A 86 -2.09 26.40 16.98
N ALA A 87 -2.20 27.38 17.87
CA ALA A 87 -2.79 28.67 17.53
C ALA A 87 -1.81 29.49 16.68
N LEU A 88 -2.18 29.79 15.43
CA LEU A 88 -1.43 30.65 14.51
C LEU A 88 -2.08 32.04 14.40
N THR A 89 -2.72 32.49 15.48
CA THR A 89 -3.56 33.70 15.47
C THR A 89 -2.73 34.94 15.13
N GLY A 90 -3.22 35.73 14.17
CA GLY A 90 -2.53 36.93 13.67
C GLY A 90 -1.45 36.66 12.62
N GLY A 91 -1.22 35.40 12.25
CA GLY A 91 -0.29 35.05 11.18
C GLY A 91 -0.82 35.41 9.79
N LYS A 92 0.07 35.80 8.86
CA LYS A 92 -0.24 35.94 7.44
C LYS A 92 0.16 34.68 6.69
N ILE A 93 -0.74 34.15 5.87
CA ILE A 93 -0.45 33.00 5.00
C ILE A 93 0.25 33.52 3.74
N LYS A 94 1.40 32.94 3.41
CA LYS A 94 2.09 33.14 2.14
C LYS A 94 2.20 31.78 1.44
N TYR A 95 1.68 31.72 0.22
CA TYR A 95 1.85 30.57 -0.66
C TYR A 95 3.24 30.68 -1.27
N GLU A 96 4.11 29.75 -0.91
CA GLU A 96 5.51 29.72 -1.34
C GLU A 96 5.92 28.27 -1.38
N ASP A 97 6.39 27.82 -2.54
CA ASP A 97 7.02 26.51 -2.66
C ASP A 97 8.34 26.55 -1.92
N TRP A 98 8.37 25.85 -0.79
CA TRP A 98 9.58 25.59 -0.03
C TRP A 98 10.05 24.17 -0.36
N ASP A 99 11.29 24.08 -0.85
CA ASP A 99 12.05 22.85 -1.08
C ASP A 99 13.03 22.61 0.09
#